data_AF-A0A8T4F1S0-F1
#
_entry.id   AF-A0A8T4F1S0-F1
#
_cell.length_a   1.000
_cell.length_b   1.000
_cell.length_c   1.000
_cell.angle_alpha   90.00
_cell.angle_beta   90.00
_cell.angle_gamma   90.00
#
_symmetry.space_group_name_H-M   'P 1'
#
loop_
_entity.id
_entity.type
_entity.pdbx_description
1 polymer ?
#
loop_
_entity_poly.entity_id
_entity_poly.type
_entity_poly.pdbx_seq_one_letter_code
_entity_poly.pdbx_strand_id
1 'polypeptide(L)' 'MRKVRALLAAGILVSGLTVVATATPAQADTLRNVYYGYTDCNSYGSYGVQNGLWLWYHCEYQYNFYFLWSVP' A
#
# COMPACT_ATOMS: atom_id res chain seq x y z
N MET A 1 -31.59 40.71 -39.30
CA MET A 1 -31.01 39.37 -39.03
C MET A 1 -30.53 39.33 -37.59
N ARG A 2 -31.37 38.91 -36.64
CA ARG A 2 -31.38 37.60 -35.98
C ARG A 2 -30.11 37.29 -35.15
N LYS A 3 -30.25 37.48 -33.83
CA LYS A 3 -29.66 36.69 -32.73
C LYS A 3 -28.12 36.68 -32.60
N VAL A 4 -27.60 37.56 -31.73
CA VAL A 4 -26.33 37.31 -31.04
C VAL A 4 -26.61 37.30 -29.53
N ARG A 5 -27.22 36.21 -29.06
CA ARG A 5 -27.36 35.88 -27.63
C ARG A 5 -27.20 34.38 -27.50
N ALA A 6 -25.96 33.94 -27.40
CA ALA A 6 -25.54 32.66 -26.83
C ALA A 6 -24.03 32.57 -27.06
N LEU A 7 -23.32 31.90 -26.15
CA LEU A 7 -21.87 31.60 -26.17
C LEU A 7 -21.01 32.47 -25.24
N LEU A 8 -21.39 32.59 -23.97
CA LEU A 8 -20.44 32.91 -22.89
C LEU A 8 -20.76 32.09 -21.62
N ALA A 9 -20.85 30.76 -21.75
CA ALA A 9 -21.11 29.88 -20.61
C ALA A 9 -20.39 28.52 -20.69
N ALA A 10 -19.19 28.47 -21.27
CA ALA A 10 -18.44 27.22 -21.42
C ALA A 10 -16.92 27.41 -21.24
N GLY A 11 -16.53 28.15 -20.19
CA GLY A 11 -15.12 28.55 -20.00
C GLY A 11 -14.46 28.17 -18.68
N ILE A 12 -15.13 27.47 -17.75
CA ILE A 12 -14.59 27.27 -16.40
C ILE A 12 -14.82 25.84 -15.91
N LEU A 13 -14.20 24.85 -16.55
CA LEU A 13 -14.05 23.50 -15.97
C LEU A 13 -12.69 22.86 -16.32
N VAL A 14 -11.64 23.68 -16.52
CA VAL A 14 -10.27 23.17 -16.71
C VAL A 14 -9.41 23.56 -15.51
N SER A 15 -9.84 23.10 -14.35
CA SER A 15 -8.98 23.00 -13.17
C SER A 15 -9.44 21.78 -12.37
N GLY A 16 -9.58 20.65 -13.07
CA GLY A 16 -9.59 19.32 -12.47
C GLY A 16 -8.21 19.10 -11.90
N LEU A 17 -8.03 19.57 -10.68
CA LEU A 17 -6.90 19.33 -9.81
C LEU A 17 -6.59 17.84 -9.86
N THR A 18 -5.58 17.45 -10.64
CA THR A 18 -4.98 16.12 -10.54
C THR A 18 -4.24 16.09 -9.22
N VAL A 19 -4.99 15.93 -8.13
CA VAL A 19 -4.46 15.38 -6.89
C VAL A 19 -4.18 13.93 -7.23
N VAL A 20 -3.06 13.70 -7.91
CA VAL A 20 -2.39 12.41 -7.83
C VAL A 20 -1.85 12.38 -6.42
N ALA A 21 -2.74 12.14 -5.46
CA ALA A 21 -2.34 11.63 -4.18
C ALA A 21 -1.58 10.36 -4.55
N THR A 22 -0.26 10.43 -4.47
CA THR A 22 0.55 9.24 -4.29
C THR A 22 0.12 8.69 -2.94
N ALA A 23 -1.05 8.05 -2.92
CA ALA A 23 -1.43 7.13 -1.88
C ALA A 23 -0.41 6.00 -2.03
N THR A 24 0.75 6.18 -1.40
CA THR A 24 1.57 5.05 -1.00
C THR A 24 0.57 4.13 -0.30
N PRO A 25 0.28 2.94 -0.85
CA PRO A 25 -0.65 2.05 -0.20
C PRO A 25 -0.16 1.93 1.24
N ALA A 26 -1.03 2.24 2.21
CA ALA A 26 -0.80 1.88 3.59
C ALA A 26 -0.86 0.35 3.59
N GLN A 27 0.26 -0.27 3.21
CA GLN A 27 0.34 -1.69 3.01
C GLN A 27 0.19 -2.30 4.39
N ALA A 28 -1.02 -2.77 4.67
CA ALA A 28 -1.36 -3.37 5.94
C ALA A 28 -0.50 -4.62 6.12
N ASP A 29 0.11 -4.71 7.30
CA ASP A 29 0.85 -5.90 7.69
C ASP A 29 -0.04 -7.13 7.52
N THR A 30 0.44 -8.07 6.71
CA THR A 30 -0.23 -9.33 6.42
C THR A 30 0.48 -10.44 7.18
N LEU A 31 -0.28 -11.22 7.94
CA LEU A 31 0.25 -12.40 8.63
C LEU A 31 0.63 -13.46 7.58
N ARG A 32 1.88 -13.89 7.57
CA ARG A 32 2.38 -14.91 6.65
C ARG A 32 2.42 -16.28 7.27
N ASN A 33 2.97 -16.38 8.49
CA ASN A 33 3.10 -17.64 9.19
C ASN A 33 3.38 -17.43 10.68
N VAL A 34 3.32 -18.51 11.46
CA VAL A 34 3.59 -18.52 12.90
C VAL A 34 4.65 -19.57 13.22
N TYR A 35 5.65 -19.18 14.01
CA TYR A 35 6.82 -19.99 14.34
C TYR A 35 6.97 -20.16 15.84
N TYR A 36 7.60 -21.27 16.26
CA TYR A 36 7.97 -21.45 17.67
C TYR A 36 9.29 -20.72 17.99
N GLY A 37 10.22 -20.70 17.05
CA GLY A 37 11.52 -20.06 17.19
C GLY A 37 11.59 -18.70 16.51
N TYR A 38 12.24 -17.74 17.18
CA TYR A 38 12.59 -16.43 16.60
C TYR A 38 13.46 -16.58 15.34
N THR A 39 14.38 -17.54 15.36
CA THR A 39 15.32 -17.82 14.26
C THR A 39 14.60 -18.29 13.00
N ASP A 40 13.57 -19.14 13.15
CA ASP A 40 12.77 -19.63 12.02
C ASP A 40 11.96 -18.50 11.40
N CYS A 41 11.35 -17.65 12.25
CA CYS A 41 10.62 -16.48 11.81
C CYS A 41 11.51 -15.52 11.00
N ASN A 42 12.72 -15.22 11.50
CA ASN A 42 13.64 -14.33 10.79
C ASN A 42 14.22 -14.96 9.53
N SER A 43 14.49 -16.27 9.53
CA SER A 43 15.03 -16.95 8.35
C SER A 43 14.04 -16.92 7.19
N TYR A 44 12.78 -17.24 7.45
CA TYR A 44 11.74 -17.16 6.42
C TYR A 44 11.42 -15.71 6.04
N GLY A 45 11.36 -14.81 7.03
CA GLY A 45 11.22 -13.36 6.84
C GLY A 45 12.27 -12.79 5.87
N SER A 46 13.54 -13.07 6.13
CA SER A 46 14.66 -12.65 5.29
C SER A 46 14.61 -13.29 3.91
N TYR A 47 14.25 -14.57 3.82
CA TYR A 47 14.07 -15.26 2.55
C TYR A 47 13.04 -14.56 1.67
N GLY A 48 11.89 -14.16 2.22
CA GLY A 48 10.88 -13.50 1.41
C GLY A 48 11.26 -12.09 0.97
N VAL A 49 12.03 -11.33 1.76
CA VAL A 49 12.61 -10.05 1.30
C VAL A 49 13.59 -10.29 0.16
N GLN A 50 14.48 -11.28 0.30
CA GLN A 50 15.49 -11.59 -0.72
C GLN A 50 14.88 -12.08 -2.03
N ASN A 51 13.72 -12.73 -1.98
CA ASN A 51 13.02 -13.26 -3.16
C ASN A 51 11.88 -12.34 -3.65
N GLY A 52 11.72 -11.14 -3.07
CA GLY A 52 10.69 -10.18 -3.48
C GLY A 52 9.26 -10.63 -3.21
N LEU A 53 9.04 -11.49 -2.21
CA LEU A 53 7.71 -11.90 -1.75
C LEU A 53 7.03 -10.80 -0.92
N TRP A 54 7.83 -9.95 -0.26
CA TRP A 54 7.40 -8.80 0.52
C TRP A 54 8.54 -7.78 0.61
N LEU A 55 8.19 -6.50 0.75
CA LEU A 55 9.14 -5.40 0.91
C LEU A 55 9.80 -5.40 2.29
N TRP A 56 9.04 -5.73 3.33
CA TRP A 56 9.51 -5.75 4.70
C TRP A 56 8.75 -6.82 5.50
N TYR A 57 9.40 -7.34 6.55
CA TYR A 57 8.81 -8.24 7.52
C TYR A 57 9.21 -7.85 8.95
N HIS A 58 8.40 -8.28 9.90
CA HIS A 58 8.77 -8.28 11.31
C HIS A 58 8.22 -9.51 12.03
N CYS A 59 8.88 -9.89 13.11
CA CYS A 59 8.50 -11.02 13.95
C CYS A 59 7.94 -10.49 15.26
N GLU A 60 6.65 -10.69 15.50
CA GLU A 60 5.99 -10.30 16.74
C GLU A 60 5.86 -11.51 17.67
N TYR A 61 6.31 -11.39 18.92
CA TYR A 61 6.14 -12.45 19.91
C TYR A 61 4.79 -12.31 20.61
N GLN A 62 3.89 -13.25 20.38
CA GLN A 62 2.55 -13.26 20.95
C GLN A 62 2.12 -14.69 21.29
N TYR A 63 1.39 -14.89 22.38
CA TYR A 63 0.86 -16.22 22.77
C TYR A 63 1.91 -17.35 22.86
N ASN A 64 3.17 -17.03 23.17
CA ASN A 64 4.33 -17.94 23.14
C ASN A 64 4.77 -18.43 21.74
N PHE A 65 4.40 -17.70 20.69
CA PHE A 65 4.82 -17.94 19.33
C PHE A 65 5.34 -16.65 18.69
N TYR A 66 6.11 -16.79 17.61
CA TYR A 66 6.58 -15.70 16.77
C TYR A 66 5.74 -15.62 15.50
N PHE A 67 4.93 -14.59 15.41
CA PHE A 67 4.08 -14.28 14.26
C PHE A 67 4.90 -13.48 13.24
N LEU A 68 5.01 -14.01 12.03
CA LEU A 68 5.66 -13.33 10.93
C LEU A 68 4.64 -12.45 10.21
N TRP A 69 4.78 -11.16 10.40
CA TRP A 69 4.05 -10.13 9.68
C TRP A 69 4.91 -9.58 8.55
N SER A 70 4.27 -9.19 7.44
CA SER A 70 5.00 -8.62 6.32
C SER A 70 4.14 -7.66 5.50
N VAL A 71 4.84 -6.77 4.82
CA VAL A 71 4.30 -5.75 3.95
C VAL A 71 4.60 -6.16 2.50
N PRO A 72 3.59 -6.45 1.66
CA PRO A 72 3.79 -6.97 0.30
C PRO A 72 4.67 -6.07 -0.57
#